data_AF-A0A345QAY3-F1
#
_entry.id   AF-A0A345QAY3-F1
#
_cell.length_a   1.000
_cell.length_b   1.000
_cell.length_c   1.000
_cell.angle_alpha   90.00
_cell.angle_beta   90.00
_cell.angle_gamma   90.00
#
_symmetry.space_group_name_H-M   'P 1'
#
loop_
_entity.id
_entity.type
_entity.pdbx_description
1 polymer ?
#
loop_
_entity_poly.entity_id
_entity_poly.type
_entity_poly.pdbx_seq_one_letter_code
_entity_poly.pdbx_strand_id
1 'polypeptide(L)'
;MNIFTTAIAASFLAVAAYAEPLTLTPADPQPDAGDLAPGLAVSYAYKSVRTLEEATEALQDASEGKPIKGLSYEDNNEGDLTMTSKSAQKVVAAISGFIRFDAPGTFEVDTLSNDGLVLTVGGQEVAFYDDVHACEPSGVTEVEVPEAGWYALEATYFQRKGSACLTMEWNVDGALGQVPDAAFAHTK
;
A
#
# COMPACT_ATOMS: atom_id res chain seq x y z
N MET A 1 -26.36 -44.94 49.38
CA MET A 1 -26.35 -45.35 47.96
C MET A 1 -26.29 -44.07 47.15
N ASN A 2 -25.09 -43.71 46.69
CA ASN A 2 -24.81 -42.44 46.02
C ASN A 2 -25.34 -42.45 44.58
N ILE A 3 -25.97 -41.36 44.15
CA ILE A 3 -26.22 -41.10 42.72
C ILE A 3 -25.27 -39.99 42.29
N PHE A 4 -24.39 -40.34 41.35
CA PHE A 4 -23.36 -39.48 40.78
C PHE A 4 -23.96 -38.37 39.92
N THR A 5 -23.55 -37.13 40.15
CA THR A 5 -23.85 -35.97 39.31
C THR A 5 -22.84 -35.94 38.17
N THR A 6 -23.28 -36.14 36.93
CA THR A 6 -22.43 -36.05 35.74
C THR A 6 -22.33 -34.59 35.31
N ALA A 7 -21.14 -34.00 35.41
CA ALA A 7 -20.85 -32.69 34.84
C ALA A 7 -20.56 -32.84 33.33
N ILE A 8 -21.34 -32.16 32.49
CA ILE A 8 -21.08 -32.05 31.05
C ILE A 8 -20.10 -30.90 30.86
N ALA A 9 -18.87 -31.21 30.46
CA ALA A 9 -17.90 -30.20 30.03
C ALA A 9 -18.19 -29.83 28.57
N ALA A 10 -18.64 -28.60 28.33
CA ALA A 10 -18.78 -28.07 26.98
C ALA A 10 -17.42 -27.55 26.50
N SER A 11 -16.81 -28.27 25.56
CA SER A 11 -15.61 -27.82 24.85
C SER A 11 -16.02 -26.82 23.76
N PHE A 12 -15.71 -25.55 23.94
CA PHE A 12 -15.83 -24.55 22.88
C PHE A 12 -14.67 -24.75 21.89
N LEU A 13 -14.98 -25.23 20.68
CA LEU A 13 -14.07 -25.15 19.54
C LEU A 13 -14.03 -23.68 19.09
N ALA A 14 -12.88 -23.03 19.24
CA ALA A 14 -12.64 -21.73 18.64
C ALA A 14 -12.52 -21.93 17.13
N VAL A 15 -13.54 -21.51 16.37
CA VAL A 15 -13.45 -21.40 14.92
C VAL A 15 -12.63 -20.14 14.64
N ALA A 16 -11.48 -20.30 13.96
CA ALA A 16 -10.77 -19.16 13.41
C ALA A 16 -11.67 -18.48 12.37
N ALA A 17 -12.09 -17.26 12.65
CA ALA A 17 -12.74 -16.42 11.65
C ALA A 17 -11.65 -15.90 10.71
N TYR A 18 -11.61 -16.40 9.48
CA TYR A 18 -10.83 -15.79 8.41
C TYR A 18 -11.61 -14.55 7.95
N ALA A 19 -10.95 -13.40 7.87
CA ALA A 19 -11.54 -12.22 7.24
C ALA A 19 -11.75 -12.53 5.75
N GLU A 20 -12.86 -12.10 5.17
CA GLU A 20 -13.05 -12.22 3.72
C GLU A 20 -12.08 -11.29 2.99
N PRO A 21 -11.52 -11.69 1.83
CA PRO A 21 -10.66 -10.82 1.03
C PRO A 21 -11.34 -9.50 0.65
N LEU A 22 -10.57 -8.43 0.55
CA LEU A 22 -11.08 -7.13 0.10
C LEU A 22 -11.32 -7.17 -1.42
N THR A 23 -12.59 -7.14 -1.85
CA THR A 23 -12.91 -7.08 -3.28
C THR A 23 -12.56 -5.71 -3.86
N LEU A 24 -11.61 -5.70 -4.80
CA LEU A 24 -11.15 -4.49 -5.47
C LEU A 24 -12.12 -4.07 -6.57
N THR A 25 -12.31 -2.76 -6.74
CA THR A 25 -13.10 -2.21 -7.86
C THR A 25 -12.18 -1.92 -9.05
N PRO A 26 -12.37 -2.56 -10.22
CA PRO A 26 -11.60 -2.25 -11.41
C PRO A 26 -11.86 -0.81 -11.86
N ALA A 27 -10.88 -0.17 -12.50
CA ALA A 27 -11.09 1.14 -13.10
C ALA A 27 -12.23 1.06 -14.15
N ASP A 28 -13.20 1.97 -14.06
CA ASP A 28 -14.32 2.05 -14.99
C ASP A 28 -14.50 3.51 -15.49
N PRO A 29 -14.21 3.79 -16.78
CA PRO A 29 -13.68 2.85 -17.77
C PRO A 29 -12.23 2.44 -17.48
N GLN A 30 -11.81 1.29 -18.03
CA GLN A 30 -10.39 0.93 -18.08
C GLN A 30 -9.61 2.00 -18.87
N PRO A 31 -8.44 2.47 -18.38
CA PRO A 31 -7.66 3.49 -19.05
C PRO A 31 -7.10 2.97 -20.38
N ASP A 32 -7.15 3.81 -21.41
CA ASP A 32 -6.57 3.49 -22.71
C ASP A 32 -5.03 3.43 -22.60
N ALA A 33 -4.42 2.40 -23.19
CA ALA A 33 -2.96 2.25 -23.17
C ALA A 33 -2.22 3.46 -23.81
N GLY A 34 -2.88 4.19 -24.70
CA GLY A 34 -2.38 5.43 -25.31
C GLY A 34 -2.27 6.60 -24.34
N ASP A 35 -3.01 6.57 -23.23
CA ASP A 35 -3.10 7.65 -22.24
C ASP A 35 -2.25 7.37 -20.99
N LEU A 36 -1.66 6.17 -20.89
CA LEU A 36 -0.82 5.75 -19.77
C LEU A 36 0.68 5.95 -20.03
N ALA A 37 1.39 6.40 -19.00
CA ALA A 37 2.84 6.40 -18.90
C ALA A 37 3.29 5.43 -17.78
N PRO A 38 4.47 4.78 -17.90
CA PRO A 38 4.98 3.89 -16.86
C PRO A 38 5.20 4.59 -15.52
N GLY A 39 4.97 3.88 -14.42
CA GLY A 39 5.18 4.37 -13.05
C GLY A 39 3.98 5.14 -12.49
N LEU A 40 4.14 5.81 -11.35
CA LEU A 40 3.06 6.53 -10.66
C LEU A 40 3.31 8.04 -10.64
N ALA A 41 2.25 8.83 -10.77
CA ALA A 41 2.31 10.26 -10.56
C ALA A 41 2.54 10.57 -9.09
N VAL A 42 3.22 11.67 -8.80
CA VAL A 42 3.51 12.06 -7.42
C VAL A 42 3.54 13.58 -7.28
N SER A 43 3.00 14.08 -6.18
CA SER A 43 3.22 15.45 -5.70
C SER A 43 3.86 15.43 -4.33
N TYR A 44 4.73 16.40 -4.07
CA TYR A 44 5.51 16.48 -2.84
C TYR A 44 5.25 17.78 -2.08
N ALA A 45 5.08 17.65 -0.78
CA ALA A 45 5.25 18.71 0.20
C ALA A 45 6.46 18.42 1.09
N TYR A 46 7.05 19.46 1.69
CA TYR A 46 8.25 19.33 2.52
C TYR A 46 7.99 19.84 3.93
N LYS A 47 7.49 18.96 4.80
CA LYS A 47 7.09 19.27 6.18
C LYS A 47 7.46 18.11 7.09
N SER A 48 7.90 18.42 8.31
CA SER A 48 8.10 17.39 9.33
C SER A 48 6.75 17.06 9.96
N VAL A 49 6.15 15.95 9.53
CA VAL A 49 4.89 15.41 10.08
C VAL A 49 5.16 14.12 10.86
N ARG A 50 4.17 13.65 11.62
CA ARG A 50 4.20 12.39 12.37
C ARG A 50 2.97 11.51 12.16
N THR A 51 1.93 12.06 11.53
CA THR A 51 0.67 11.36 11.26
C THR A 51 0.20 11.60 9.84
N LEU A 52 -0.66 10.72 9.35
CA LEU A 52 -1.35 10.82 8.06
C LEU A 52 -2.30 12.01 8.00
N GLU A 53 -2.88 12.43 9.13
CA GLU A 53 -3.65 13.67 9.22
C GLU A 53 -2.77 14.89 8.93
N GLU A 54 -1.64 15.02 9.62
CA GLU A 54 -0.68 16.11 9.37
C GLU A 54 -0.09 16.05 7.95
N ALA A 55 0.13 14.85 7.42
CA ALA A 55 0.56 14.63 6.04
C ALA A 55 -0.49 15.15 5.04
N THR A 56 -1.76 14.78 5.24
CA THR A 56 -2.88 15.24 4.41
C THR A 56 -3.00 16.77 4.43
N GLU A 57 -2.84 17.40 5.60
CA GLU A 57 -2.79 18.86 5.69
C GLU A 57 -1.59 19.45 4.93
N ALA A 58 -0.41 18.84 5.04
CA ALA A 58 0.80 19.30 4.36
C ALA A 58 0.66 19.26 2.82
N LEU A 59 -0.10 18.29 2.30
CA LEU A 59 -0.32 18.11 0.88
C LEU A 59 -1.13 19.24 0.23
N GLN A 60 -1.78 20.11 1.00
CA GLN A 60 -2.43 21.31 0.47
C GLN A 60 -1.43 22.27 -0.20
N ASP A 61 -0.15 22.22 0.20
CA ASP A 61 0.94 23.01 -0.36
C ASP A 61 1.85 22.17 -1.29
N ALA A 62 1.41 20.97 -1.70
CA ALA A 62 2.21 20.08 -2.53
C ALA A 62 2.43 20.63 -3.94
N SER A 63 3.57 20.28 -4.51
CA SER A 63 3.93 20.58 -5.90
C SER A 63 4.23 19.30 -6.65
N GLU A 64 3.88 19.26 -7.94
CA GLU A 64 4.14 18.11 -8.80
C GLU A 64 5.63 17.72 -8.80
N GLY A 65 5.87 16.42 -8.65
CA GLY A 65 7.19 15.80 -8.69
C GLY A 65 7.43 15.06 -10.00
N LYS A 66 8.66 14.57 -10.19
CA LYS A 66 8.91 13.62 -11.28
C LYS A 66 8.23 12.29 -10.93
N PRO A 67 7.49 11.65 -11.86
CA PRO A 67 6.87 10.35 -11.61
C PRO A 67 7.84 9.32 -11.03
N ILE A 68 7.35 8.51 -10.10
CA ILE A 68 8.08 7.39 -9.50
C ILE A 68 7.90 6.14 -10.35
N LYS A 69 8.83 5.18 -10.27
CA LYS A 69 8.81 3.97 -11.13
C LYS A 69 7.72 2.95 -10.75
N GLY A 70 7.20 3.04 -9.54
CA GLY A 70 6.31 2.07 -8.91
C GLY A 70 6.48 2.16 -7.39
N LEU A 71 6.18 1.08 -6.68
CA LEU A 71 6.39 0.96 -5.23
C LEU A 71 7.54 -0.05 -4.99
N SER A 72 8.75 0.32 -5.37
CA SER A 72 9.96 -0.52 -5.35
C SER A 72 11.19 0.23 -4.83
N TYR A 73 10.96 1.08 -3.83
CA TYR A 73 11.99 1.87 -3.14
C TYR A 73 12.39 1.16 -1.84
N GLU A 74 13.40 0.30 -1.93
CA GLU A 74 14.02 -0.36 -0.76
C GLU A 74 14.56 0.66 0.25
N ASP A 75 14.78 0.21 1.50
CA ASP A 75 15.33 1.05 2.56
C ASP A 75 16.69 1.62 2.16
N ASN A 76 16.74 2.94 2.02
CA ASN A 76 17.91 3.65 1.55
C ASN A 76 18.86 4.03 2.70
N ASN A 77 19.98 4.69 2.39
CA ASN A 77 20.84 5.24 3.44
C ASN A 77 20.34 6.62 3.86
N GLU A 78 20.58 6.98 5.12
CA GLU A 78 20.32 8.36 5.58
C GLU A 78 21.08 9.37 4.70
N GLY A 79 20.34 10.34 4.15
CA GLY A 79 20.87 11.37 3.26
C GLY A 79 20.62 11.10 1.77
N ASP A 80 20.24 9.87 1.40
CA ASP A 80 19.74 9.58 0.06
C ASP A 80 18.37 10.24 -0.14
N LEU A 81 18.08 10.70 -1.37
CA LEU A 81 16.79 11.32 -1.67
C LEU A 81 15.64 10.33 -1.45
N THR A 82 14.55 10.80 -0.85
CA THR A 82 13.31 10.02 -0.74
C THR A 82 12.64 9.99 -2.11
N MET A 83 12.64 8.81 -2.74
CA MET A 83 12.10 8.59 -4.08
C MET A 83 12.65 9.59 -5.12
N THR A 84 11.77 10.27 -5.87
CA THR A 84 12.14 11.31 -6.87
C THR A 84 12.00 12.73 -6.31
N SER A 85 11.84 12.88 -5.00
CA SER A 85 11.72 14.19 -4.36
C SER A 85 13.05 14.97 -4.38
N LYS A 86 13.01 16.21 -3.90
CA LYS A 86 14.19 17.10 -3.79
C LYS A 86 14.82 17.08 -2.39
N SER A 87 14.37 16.20 -1.50
CA SER A 87 14.85 16.11 -0.12
C SER A 87 15.05 14.66 0.31
N ALA A 88 16.00 14.43 1.20
CA ALA A 88 16.20 13.13 1.86
C ALA A 88 15.29 12.95 3.10
N GLN A 89 14.77 14.06 3.62
CA GLN A 89 14.02 14.08 4.88
C GLN A 89 12.81 15.01 4.81
N LYS A 90 11.81 14.75 5.65
CA LYS A 90 10.61 15.60 5.81
C LYS A 90 9.82 15.69 4.50
N VAL A 91 9.67 14.56 3.83
CA VAL A 91 8.97 14.43 2.56
C VAL A 91 7.57 13.93 2.84
N VAL A 92 6.57 14.60 2.29
CA VAL A 92 5.20 14.10 2.24
C VAL A 92 4.83 13.94 0.77
N ALA A 93 4.23 12.83 0.40
CA ALA A 93 3.91 12.49 -0.98
C ALA A 93 2.43 12.11 -1.12
N ALA A 94 1.75 12.71 -2.10
CA ALA A 94 0.52 12.17 -2.64
C ALA A 94 0.87 11.44 -3.94
N ILE A 95 0.59 10.15 -3.99
CA ILE A 95 0.93 9.26 -5.09
C ILE A 95 -0.37 8.78 -5.73
N SER A 96 -0.45 8.81 -7.05
CA SER A 96 -1.63 8.34 -7.77
C SER A 96 -1.29 7.65 -9.09
N GLY A 97 -2.15 6.74 -9.51
CA GLY A 97 -2.05 6.03 -10.76
C GLY A 97 -2.87 4.76 -10.73
N PHE A 98 -2.30 3.70 -11.30
CA PHE A 98 -2.93 2.41 -11.42
C PHE A 98 -1.92 1.29 -11.17
N ILE A 99 -2.42 0.18 -10.65
CA ILE A 99 -1.75 -1.13 -10.64
C ILE A 99 -2.51 -2.10 -11.54
N ARG A 100 -1.80 -2.93 -12.29
CA ARG A 100 -2.39 -3.92 -13.19
C ARG A 100 -2.32 -5.32 -12.61
N PHE A 101 -3.44 -6.03 -12.70
CA PHE A 101 -3.52 -7.47 -12.51
C PHE A 101 -3.84 -8.13 -13.86
N ASP A 102 -3.03 -9.10 -14.28
CA ASP A 102 -3.20 -9.78 -15.58
C ASP A 102 -4.24 -10.91 -15.56
N ALA A 103 -4.74 -11.28 -14.38
CA ALA A 103 -5.77 -12.29 -14.20
C ALA A 103 -6.64 -11.99 -12.97
N PRO A 104 -7.93 -12.39 -12.97
CA PRO A 104 -8.74 -12.40 -11.76
C PRO A 104 -8.21 -13.43 -10.76
N GLY A 105 -8.50 -13.22 -9.47
CA GLY A 105 -8.13 -14.14 -8.41
C GLY A 105 -8.02 -13.47 -7.04
N THR A 106 -7.65 -14.25 -6.04
CA THR A 106 -7.28 -13.75 -4.72
C THR A 106 -5.77 -13.63 -4.64
N PHE A 107 -5.28 -12.47 -4.23
CA PHE A 107 -3.86 -12.18 -4.07
C PHE A 107 -3.58 -11.74 -2.65
N GLU A 108 -2.40 -12.07 -2.14
CA GLU A 108 -1.85 -11.45 -0.94
C GLU A 108 -1.02 -10.25 -1.37
N VAL A 109 -1.21 -9.11 -0.70
CA VAL A 109 -0.41 -7.90 -0.87
C VAL A 109 0.13 -7.44 0.48
N ASP A 110 1.33 -6.89 0.50
CA ASP A 110 1.91 -6.21 1.65
C ASP A 110 2.66 -4.97 1.17
N THR A 111 2.90 -4.03 2.06
CA THR A 111 3.67 -2.82 1.78
C THR A 111 4.57 -2.51 2.95
N LEU A 112 5.82 -2.18 2.66
CA LEU A 112 6.75 -1.69 3.66
C LEU A 112 6.94 -0.20 3.46
N SER A 113 6.92 0.55 4.55
CA SER A 113 7.14 1.99 4.54
C SER A 113 8.05 2.46 5.67
N ASN A 114 8.71 3.59 5.45
CA ASN A 114 9.41 4.38 6.45
C ASN A 114 9.24 5.85 6.03
N ASP A 115 8.39 6.65 6.65
CA ASP A 115 7.57 6.38 7.84
C ASP A 115 6.15 5.93 7.41
N GLY A 116 5.12 6.70 7.77
CA GLY A 116 3.71 6.29 7.60
C GLY A 116 3.19 6.31 6.17
N LEU A 117 2.15 5.50 5.96
CA LEU A 117 1.51 5.22 4.67
C LEU A 117 0.02 4.93 4.88
N VAL A 118 -0.83 5.49 4.03
CA VAL A 118 -2.10 4.85 3.67
C VAL A 118 -2.09 4.61 2.17
N LEU A 119 -2.41 3.38 1.75
CA LEU A 119 -2.48 2.97 0.35
C LEU A 119 -3.85 2.36 0.09
N THR A 120 -4.50 2.85 -0.96
CA THR A 120 -5.71 2.25 -1.49
C THR A 120 -5.48 1.68 -2.88
N VAL A 121 -6.12 0.54 -3.16
CA VAL A 121 -6.19 -0.06 -4.50
C VAL A 121 -7.65 -0.39 -4.79
N GLY A 122 -8.16 0.01 -5.95
CA GLY A 122 -9.55 -0.25 -6.34
C GLY A 122 -10.57 0.25 -5.31
N GLY A 123 -10.26 1.33 -4.59
CA GLY A 123 -11.09 1.91 -3.53
C GLY A 123 -11.03 1.20 -2.17
N GLN A 124 -10.22 0.15 -2.02
CA GLN A 124 -10.01 -0.55 -0.74
C GLN A 124 -8.69 -0.13 -0.11
N GLU A 125 -8.68 0.12 1.21
CA GLU A 125 -7.44 0.33 1.97
C GLU A 125 -6.72 -1.01 2.10
N VAL A 126 -5.57 -1.14 1.42
CA VAL A 126 -4.76 -2.37 1.44
C VAL A 126 -3.56 -2.25 2.37
N ALA A 127 -3.26 -1.02 2.83
CA ALA A 127 -2.21 -0.75 3.79
C ALA A 127 -2.51 0.49 4.61
N PHE A 128 -2.20 0.43 5.90
CA PHE A 128 -2.32 1.55 6.82
C PHE A 128 -1.22 1.49 7.89
N TYR A 129 -0.46 2.56 8.01
CA TYR A 129 0.55 2.75 9.05
C TYR A 129 0.62 4.25 9.39
N ASP A 130 0.10 4.63 10.56
CA ASP A 130 0.00 6.03 11.01
C ASP A 130 0.91 6.31 12.21
N ASP A 131 2.23 6.19 12.01
CA ASP A 131 3.25 6.57 13.00
C ASP A 131 4.61 6.84 12.32
N VAL A 132 5.60 7.24 13.11
CA VAL A 132 7.02 7.28 12.75
C VAL A 132 7.65 5.94 13.10
N HIS A 133 8.20 5.24 12.11
CA HIS A 133 8.76 3.89 12.27
C HIS A 133 9.87 3.60 11.24
N ALA A 134 10.67 2.56 11.50
CA ALA A 134 11.66 2.09 10.53
C ALA A 134 10.97 1.40 9.35
N CYS A 135 11.74 0.94 8.35
CA CYS A 135 11.16 0.20 7.22
C CYS A 135 10.52 -1.11 7.69
N GLU A 136 9.19 -1.12 7.82
CA GLU A 136 8.42 -2.21 8.41
C GLU A 136 7.17 -2.48 7.57
N PRO A 137 6.71 -3.76 7.48
CA PRO A 137 5.49 -4.10 6.76
C PRO A 137 4.25 -3.58 7.47
N SER A 138 3.26 -3.14 6.69
CA SER A 138 1.91 -2.82 7.17
C SER A 138 1.10 -4.06 7.54
N GLY A 139 1.49 -5.22 7.02
CA GLY A 139 0.83 -6.49 7.20
C GLY A 139 0.15 -6.98 5.92
N VAL A 140 0.13 -8.31 5.77
CA VAL A 140 -0.43 -8.97 4.59
C VAL A 140 -1.95 -8.80 4.56
N THR A 141 -2.46 -8.32 3.44
CA THR A 141 -3.88 -8.17 3.13
C THR A 141 -4.25 -9.08 1.96
N GLU A 142 -5.30 -9.88 2.10
CA GLU A 142 -5.90 -10.61 0.98
C GLU A 142 -6.85 -9.70 0.19
N VAL A 143 -6.65 -9.62 -1.12
CA VAL A 143 -7.50 -8.85 -2.04
C VAL A 143 -8.09 -9.77 -3.09
N GLU A 144 -9.36 -9.57 -3.42
CA GLU A 144 -10.02 -10.23 -4.56
C GLU A 144 -10.03 -9.28 -5.75
N VAL A 145 -9.42 -9.73 -6.85
CA VAL A 145 -9.42 -9.08 -8.15
C VAL A 145 -10.51 -9.76 -9.00
N PRO A 146 -11.67 -9.11 -9.22
CA PRO A 146 -12.79 -9.73 -9.93
C PRO A 146 -12.53 -9.94 -11.43
N GLU A 147 -11.65 -9.13 -12.04
CA GLU A 147 -11.32 -9.20 -13.46
C GLU A 147 -9.89 -8.72 -13.75
N ALA A 148 -9.31 -9.18 -14.85
CA ALA A 148 -8.00 -8.66 -15.28
C ALA A 148 -8.12 -7.20 -15.73
N GLY A 149 -7.19 -6.34 -15.33
CA GLY A 149 -7.21 -4.93 -15.70
C GLY A 149 -6.41 -4.04 -14.76
N TRP A 150 -6.61 -2.74 -14.95
CA TRP A 150 -6.08 -1.67 -14.12
C TRP A 150 -7.04 -1.35 -12.98
N TYR A 151 -6.45 -1.13 -11.81
CA TYR A 151 -7.11 -0.74 -10.59
C TYR A 151 -6.49 0.58 -10.13
N ALA A 152 -7.33 1.56 -9.80
CA ALA A 152 -6.85 2.84 -9.28
C ALA A 152 -6.01 2.61 -8.02
N LEU A 153 -4.88 3.31 -7.92
CA LEU A 153 -3.98 3.27 -6.78
C LEU A 153 -3.77 4.70 -6.29
N GLU A 154 -4.02 4.93 -5.00
CA GLU A 154 -3.80 6.22 -4.35
C GLU A 154 -3.09 6.00 -3.02
N ALA A 155 -2.09 6.83 -2.73
CA ALA A 155 -1.40 6.80 -1.45
C ALA A 155 -1.07 8.18 -0.91
N THR A 156 -1.17 8.31 0.41
CA THR A 156 -0.53 9.37 1.19
C THR A 156 0.61 8.72 1.96
N TYR A 157 1.83 9.19 1.71
CA TYR A 157 3.04 8.72 2.36
C TYR A 157 3.77 9.88 3.02
N PHE A 158 4.39 9.65 4.18
CA PHE A 158 5.36 10.59 4.71
C PHE A 158 6.63 9.90 5.17
N GLN A 159 7.72 10.66 5.11
CA GLN A 159 8.99 10.35 5.72
C GLN A 159 9.47 11.58 6.47
N ARG A 160 9.98 11.37 7.68
CA ARG A 160 10.31 12.45 8.60
C ARG A 160 11.81 12.67 8.74
N LYS A 161 12.56 11.60 9.06
CA LYS A 161 14.01 11.64 9.37
C LYS A 161 14.65 10.27 9.07
N GLY A 162 15.98 10.23 9.01
CA GLY A 162 16.72 8.99 8.83
C GLY A 162 16.71 8.53 7.37
N SER A 163 16.56 7.22 7.16
CA SER A 163 16.34 6.60 5.85
C SER A 163 14.88 6.72 5.40
N ALA A 164 14.56 6.11 4.27
CA ALA A 164 13.25 6.06 3.67
C ALA A 164 13.08 4.74 2.90
N CYS A 165 11.87 4.18 2.94
CA CYS A 165 11.46 3.08 2.08
C CYS A 165 9.98 3.22 1.70
N LEU A 166 9.63 2.68 0.54
CA LEU A 166 8.26 2.49 0.08
C LEU A 166 8.25 1.36 -0.95
N THR A 167 7.86 0.17 -0.50
CA THR A 167 7.79 -1.03 -1.35
C THR A 167 6.41 -1.66 -1.25
N MET A 168 5.94 -2.26 -2.34
CA MET A 168 4.78 -3.13 -2.37
C MET A 168 5.22 -4.52 -2.81
N GLU A 169 4.69 -5.54 -2.15
CA GLU A 169 4.87 -6.95 -2.48
C GLU A 169 3.51 -7.58 -2.80
N TRP A 170 3.55 -8.61 -3.65
CA TRP A 170 2.39 -9.43 -3.97
C TRP A 170 2.79 -10.89 -4.19
N ASN A 171 1.82 -11.81 -4.15
CA ASN A 171 2.08 -13.24 -4.33
C ASN A 171 1.77 -13.77 -5.74
N VAL A 172 1.74 -12.91 -6.77
CA VAL A 172 1.44 -13.31 -8.16
C VAL A 172 2.35 -14.44 -8.66
N ASP A 173 3.63 -14.43 -8.28
CA ASP A 173 4.60 -15.48 -8.65
C ASP A 173 4.63 -16.69 -7.69
N GLY A 174 3.61 -16.83 -6.84
CA GLY A 174 3.44 -17.94 -5.90
C GLY A 174 4.12 -17.76 -4.54
N ALA A 175 4.79 -16.63 -4.32
CA ALA A 175 5.31 -16.19 -3.02
C ALA A 175 5.31 -14.66 -2.98
N LEU A 176 5.15 -14.07 -1.80
CA LEU A 176 5.29 -12.62 -1.61
C LEU A 176 6.67 -12.17 -2.10
N GLY A 177 6.65 -11.19 -2.99
CA GLY A 177 7.84 -10.51 -3.48
C GLY A 177 7.46 -9.20 -4.16
N GLN A 178 8.46 -8.35 -4.37
CA GLN A 178 8.25 -7.00 -4.89
C GLN A 178 7.43 -6.98 -6.18
N VAL A 179 6.41 -6.12 -6.23
CA VAL A 179 5.64 -5.86 -7.44
C VAL A 179 6.56 -5.27 -8.51
N PRO A 180 6.63 -5.83 -9.73
CA PRO A 180 7.43 -5.27 -10.80
C PRO A 180 6.97 -3.85 -11.18
N ASP A 181 7.91 -2.94 -11.44
CA ASP A 181 7.62 -1.56 -11.86
C ASP A 181 6.67 -1.47 -13.07
N ALA A 182 6.74 -2.47 -13.96
CA ALA A 182 5.89 -2.56 -15.14
C ALA A 182 4.40 -2.78 -14.83
N ALA A 183 4.05 -3.18 -13.60
CA ALA A 183 2.67 -3.30 -13.15
C ALA A 183 2.04 -1.94 -12.82
N PHE A 184 2.82 -0.85 -12.78
CA PHE A 184 2.34 0.47 -12.42
C PHE A 184 2.31 1.43 -13.61
N ALA A 185 1.26 2.25 -13.67
CA ALA A 185 1.11 3.31 -14.67
C ALA A 185 0.35 4.51 -14.10
N HIS A 186 0.51 5.67 -14.73
CA HIS A 186 -0.27 6.88 -14.43
C HIS A 186 -0.75 7.50 -15.75
N THR A 187 -1.78 8.33 -15.66
CA THR A 187 -2.26 9.11 -16.79
C THR A 187 -1.21 10.17 -17.17
N LYS A 188 -1.00 10.35 -18.48
CA LYS A 188 -0.07 11.35 -19.06
C LYS A 188 -0.48 12.79 -18.81
#